data_AF-W7BIE8-F1
#
_entry.id   AF-W7BIE8-F1
#
_cell.length_a   1.000
_cell.length_b   1.000
_cell.length_c   1.000
_cell.angle_alpha   90.00
_cell.angle_beta   90.00
_cell.angle_gamma   90.00
#
_symmetry.space_group_name_H-M   'P 1'
#
loop_
_entity.id
_entity.type
_entity.pdbx_description
1 polymer ?
#
loop_
_entity_poly.entity_id
_entity_poly.type
_entity_poly.pdbx_seq_one_letter_code
_entity_poly.pdbx_strand_id
1 'polypeptide(L)'
;MAIRYPNGKKYQPNDLLTSTTQKKTVSYGKRGMSLEQDLNDTNAYYLTHELAVIHKKPTPVQIVGVDYPKRSSAKIKEAYFKTPSTTDYNGVYQGKYIDFEAKETKNTSSFPLSNFHQHQLTHMEGVLKQNGIVFVIIAFQTLGEVYFIRFEHFQPFGNECSMAGENQ
;
A
#
# COMPACT_ATOMS: atom_id res chain seq x y z
N MET A 1 27.50 -55.33 -8.88
CA MET A 1 28.28 -55.04 -7.66
C MET A 1 27.88 -53.67 -7.15
N ALA A 2 27.48 -53.54 -5.88
CA ALA A 2 27.04 -52.26 -5.31
C ALA A 2 28.23 -51.55 -4.65
N ILE A 3 28.59 -50.36 -5.14
CA ILE A 3 29.64 -49.54 -4.54
C ILE A 3 29.12 -49.02 -3.18
N ARG A 4 29.84 -49.34 -2.10
CA ARG A 4 29.54 -48.89 -0.74
C ARG A 4 30.69 -48.02 -0.25
N TYR A 5 30.37 -46.95 0.45
CA TYR A 5 31.39 -46.11 1.10
C TYR A 5 31.89 -46.77 2.39
N PRO A 6 33.10 -46.41 2.87
CA PRO A 6 33.71 -46.96 4.10
C PRO A 6 32.84 -46.80 5.36
N ASN A 7 31.86 -45.89 5.34
CA ASN A 7 30.96 -45.60 6.46
C ASN A 7 29.63 -46.37 6.37
N GLY A 8 29.55 -47.43 5.56
CA GLY A 8 28.39 -48.33 5.47
C GLY A 8 27.17 -47.79 4.72
N LYS A 9 27.16 -46.51 4.34
CA LYS A 9 26.07 -45.90 3.57
C LYS A 9 26.11 -46.36 2.11
N LYS A 10 24.94 -46.72 1.57
CA LYS A 10 24.78 -47.13 0.17
C LYS A 10 24.86 -45.91 -0.75
N TYR A 11 25.61 -46.03 -1.85
CA TYR A 11 25.66 -45.01 -2.90
C TYR A 11 24.27 -44.86 -3.54
N GLN A 12 23.69 -43.67 -3.47
CA GLN A 12 22.51 -43.29 -4.25
C GLN A 12 22.96 -42.23 -5.27
N PRO A 13 22.90 -42.51 -6.59
CA PRO A 13 23.13 -41.48 -7.58
C PRO A 13 21.95 -40.49 -7.53
N ASN A 14 22.23 -39.22 -7.28
CA ASN A 14 21.26 -38.17 -7.54
C ASN A 14 21.05 -38.11 -9.05
N ASP A 15 19.83 -38.43 -9.51
CA ASP A 15 19.40 -38.06 -10.85
C ASP A 15 19.60 -36.55 -11.00
N LEU A 16 20.43 -36.18 -11.97
CA LEU A 16 20.55 -34.82 -12.48
C LEU A 16 19.23 -34.46 -13.16
N LEU A 17 18.21 -34.17 -12.34
CA LEU A 17 17.04 -33.46 -12.79
C LEU A 17 17.53 -32.10 -13.29
N THR A 18 17.43 -31.95 -14.59
CA THR A 18 17.59 -30.73 -15.36
C THR A 18 16.81 -29.59 -14.70
N SER A 19 17.46 -28.87 -13.79
CA SER A 19 17.01 -27.54 -13.42
C SER A 19 17.27 -26.66 -14.64
N THR A 20 16.26 -26.50 -15.49
CA THR A 20 16.16 -25.37 -16.38
C THR A 20 16.18 -24.13 -15.48
N THR A 21 17.37 -23.59 -15.27
CA THR A 21 17.55 -22.26 -14.70
C THR A 21 16.84 -21.32 -15.67
N GLN A 22 15.57 -21.04 -15.41
CA GLN A 22 14.87 -19.96 -16.06
C GLN A 22 15.67 -18.72 -15.71
N LYS A 23 16.53 -18.29 -16.65
CA LYS A 23 17.03 -16.93 -16.69
C LYS A 23 15.79 -16.07 -16.52
N LYS A 24 15.67 -15.37 -15.39
CA LYS A 24 14.70 -14.28 -15.26
C LYS A 24 15.03 -13.32 -16.39
N THR A 25 14.31 -13.45 -17.50
CA THR A 25 14.18 -12.39 -18.46
C THR A 25 13.60 -11.24 -17.65
N VAL A 26 14.38 -10.17 -17.50
CA VAL A 26 13.88 -8.91 -16.97
C VAL A 26 12.88 -8.41 -18.00
N SER A 27 11.64 -8.87 -17.85
CA SER A 27 10.50 -8.37 -18.60
C SER A 27 10.21 -6.98 -18.04
N TYR A 28 10.54 -5.95 -18.82
CA TYR A 28 10.11 -4.57 -18.61
C TYR A 28 8.61 -4.40 -18.92
N GLY A 29 7.80 -5.33 -18.41
CA GLY A 29 6.36 -5.29 -18.45
C GLY A 29 5.84 -5.52 -17.05
N LYS A 30 5.75 -4.46 -16.24
CA LYS A 30 5.06 -4.44 -14.94
C LYS A 30 3.53 -4.61 -15.10
N ARG A 31 3.07 -5.50 -15.98
CA ARG A 31 1.65 -5.85 -16.09
C ARG A 31 1.36 -6.90 -15.01
N GLY A 32 0.93 -6.44 -13.84
CA GLY A 32 0.51 -7.31 -12.74
C GLY A 32 1.03 -6.96 -11.34
N MET A 33 1.78 -5.86 -11.15
CA MET A 33 2.03 -5.32 -9.81
C MET A 33 0.81 -4.52 -9.34
N SER A 34 0.48 -4.61 -8.05
CA SER A 34 -0.56 -3.77 -7.45
C SER A 34 -0.08 -2.32 -7.40
N LEU A 35 -1.03 -1.36 -7.42
CA LEU A 35 -0.70 0.06 -7.27
C LEU A 35 0.11 0.32 -5.98
N GLU A 36 -0.22 -0.41 -4.92
CA GLU A 36 0.49 -0.34 -3.63
C GLU A 36 1.97 -0.70 -3.78
N GLN A 37 2.30 -1.76 -4.51
CA GLN A 37 3.70 -2.15 -4.68
C GLN A 37 4.48 -1.10 -5.47
N ASP A 38 3.90 -0.57 -6.54
CA ASP A 38 4.54 0.48 -7.33
C ASP A 38 4.75 1.76 -6.52
N LEU A 39 3.82 2.12 -5.64
CA LEU A 39 3.98 3.25 -4.73
C LEU A 39 5.05 3.01 -3.67
N ASN A 40 5.14 1.80 -3.12
CA ASN A 40 6.18 1.46 -2.14
C ASN A 40 7.57 1.50 -2.78
N ASP A 41 7.73 0.96 -3.99
CA ASP A 41 8.97 1.03 -4.75
C ASP A 41 9.35 2.48 -5.09
N THR A 42 8.36 3.29 -5.48
CA THR A 42 8.55 4.72 -5.79
C THR A 42 8.94 5.53 -4.55
N ASN A 43 8.31 5.29 -3.41
CA ASN A 43 8.65 5.95 -2.15
C ASN A 43 10.05 5.53 -1.65
N ALA A 44 10.41 4.26 -1.80
CA ALA A 44 11.77 3.79 -1.49
C ALA A 44 12.81 4.45 -2.41
N TYR A 45 12.49 4.62 -3.69
CA TYR A 45 13.32 5.37 -4.63
C TYR A 45 13.49 6.83 -4.18
N TYR A 46 12.42 7.54 -3.83
CA TYR A 46 12.51 8.92 -3.33
C TYR A 46 13.35 9.04 -2.05
N LEU A 47 13.23 8.08 -1.13
CA LEU A 47 13.99 8.06 0.11
C LEU A 47 15.49 7.85 -0.14
N THR A 48 15.83 6.85 -0.96
CA THR A 48 17.24 6.50 -1.27
C THR A 48 17.98 7.55 -2.06
N HIS A 49 17.25 8.40 -2.80
CA HIS A 49 17.82 9.50 -3.58
C HIS A 49 17.65 10.86 -2.88
N GLU A 50 17.24 10.88 -1.61
CA GLU A 50 17.07 12.11 -0.82
C GLU A 50 16.10 13.13 -1.45
N LEU A 51 15.12 12.66 -2.24
CA LEU A 51 14.14 13.50 -2.91
C LEU A 51 12.96 13.84 -2.00
N ALA A 52 12.42 12.83 -1.30
CA ALA A 52 11.31 12.97 -0.37
C ALA A 52 11.32 11.83 0.65
N VAL A 53 10.76 12.06 1.83
CA VAL A 53 10.60 11.04 2.87
C VAL A 53 9.11 10.76 3.03
N ILE A 54 8.63 9.71 2.38
CA ILE A 54 7.21 9.34 2.32
C ILE A 54 7.07 7.86 2.69
N HIS A 55 6.10 7.55 3.55
CA HIS A 55 5.83 6.18 4.00
C HIS A 55 4.34 5.86 3.99
N LYS A 56 4.04 4.56 3.84
CA LYS A 56 2.71 4.01 4.07
C LYS A 56 2.49 3.85 5.58
N LYS A 57 1.34 4.27 6.08
CA LYS A 57 0.90 4.00 7.45
C LYS A 57 0.57 2.50 7.59
N PRO A 58 1.05 1.85 8.66
CA PRO A 58 0.71 0.46 8.91
C PRO A 58 -0.79 0.31 9.18
N THR A 59 -1.36 -0.84 8.81
CA THR A 59 -2.77 -1.13 9.06
C THR A 59 -3.05 -1.04 10.56
N PRO A 60 -4.02 -0.22 10.98
CA PRO A 60 -4.30 -0.02 12.39
C PRO A 60 -4.91 -1.29 13.00
N VAL A 61 -4.24 -1.81 14.04
CA VAL A 61 -4.66 -2.98 14.80
C VAL A 61 -4.78 -2.63 16.29
N GLN A 62 -5.84 -3.10 16.93
CA GLN A 62 -5.99 -3.09 18.37
C GLN A 62 -5.45 -4.40 18.93
N ILE A 63 -4.33 -4.31 19.64
CA ILE A 63 -3.72 -5.44 20.31
C ILE A 63 -4.47 -5.68 21.63
N VAL A 64 -4.94 -6.91 21.84
CA VAL A 64 -5.68 -7.31 23.06
C VAL A 64 -4.85 -8.24 23.93
N GLY A 65 -4.11 -9.17 23.31
CA GLY A 65 -3.26 -10.11 24.02
C GLY A 65 -1.84 -10.12 23.47
N VAL A 66 -0.84 -10.02 24.36
CA VAL A 66 0.59 -10.16 24.03
C VAL A 66 1.23 -11.20 24.93
N ASP A 67 2.11 -12.01 24.35
CA ASP A 67 2.97 -12.95 25.05
C ASP A 67 4.43 -12.54 24.93
N TYR A 68 5.23 -12.84 25.95
CA TYR A 68 6.64 -12.48 26.02
C TYR A 68 7.50 -13.72 26.30
N PRO A 69 7.74 -14.57 25.28
CA PRO A 69 8.52 -15.80 25.45
C PRO A 69 9.99 -15.53 25.83
N LYS A 70 10.54 -14.36 25.49
CA LYS A 70 11.89 -13.90 25.85
C LYS A 70 11.88 -12.37 25.96
N ARG A 71 12.83 -11.78 26.72
CA ARG A 71 12.95 -10.31 26.88
C ARG A 71 13.10 -9.53 25.56
N SER A 72 13.57 -10.17 24.49
CA SER A 72 13.83 -9.55 23.19
C SER A 72 12.70 -9.76 22.16
N SER A 73 11.59 -10.41 22.53
CA SER A 73 10.53 -10.76 21.57
C SER A 73 9.15 -10.68 22.20
N ALA A 74 8.26 -9.92 21.58
CA ALA A 74 6.83 -9.90 21.90
C ALA A 74 6.06 -10.63 20.78
N LYS A 75 5.12 -11.49 21.15
CA LYS A 75 4.22 -12.18 20.23
C LYS A 75 2.80 -11.70 20.48
N ILE A 76 2.19 -11.08 19.46
CA ILE A 76 0.77 -10.74 19.51
C ILE A 76 -0.03 -12.04 19.44
N LYS A 77 -0.86 -12.30 20.46
CA LYS A 77 -1.75 -13.47 20.55
C LYS A 77 -3.13 -13.18 19.97
N GLU A 78 -3.64 -11.97 20.22
CA GLU A 78 -4.97 -11.56 19.82
C GLU A 78 -4.97 -10.08 19.44
N ALA A 79 -5.52 -9.77 18.28
CA ALA A 79 -5.70 -8.41 17.80
C ALA A 79 -6.94 -8.30 16.92
N TYR A 80 -7.56 -7.12 16.94
CA TYR A 80 -8.70 -6.76 16.10
C TYR A 80 -8.30 -5.65 15.13
N PHE A 81 -8.74 -5.72 13.88
CA PHE A 81 -8.55 -4.60 12.95
C PHE A 81 -9.38 -3.39 13.40
N LYS A 82 -8.77 -2.21 13.33
CA LYS A 82 -9.48 -0.95 13.52
C LYS A 82 -9.79 -0.33 12.16
N THR A 83 -10.91 0.37 12.08
CA THR A 83 -11.17 1.24 10.93
C THR A 83 -10.11 2.34 10.92
N PRO A 84 -9.37 2.54 9.82
CA PRO A 84 -8.47 3.68 9.71
C PRO A 84 -9.26 4.98 9.81
N SER A 85 -8.67 6.01 10.42
CA SER A 85 -9.26 7.35 10.51
C SER A 85 -8.59 8.36 9.57
N THR A 86 -7.48 7.97 8.95
CA THR A 86 -6.66 8.83 8.09
C THR A 86 -6.39 8.14 6.76
N THR A 87 -5.78 8.89 5.85
CA THR A 87 -5.19 8.40 4.59
C THR A 87 -4.03 7.44 4.81
N ASP A 88 -3.72 6.66 3.77
CA ASP A 88 -2.71 5.60 3.81
C ASP A 88 -1.26 6.08 3.72
N TYR A 89 -0.94 7.19 3.06
CA TYR A 89 0.44 7.64 2.86
C TYR A 89 0.66 9.06 3.36
N ASN A 90 1.80 9.30 3.99
CA ASN A 90 2.23 10.65 4.34
C ASN A 90 3.75 10.79 4.40
N GLY A 91 4.21 12.04 4.46
CA GLY A 91 5.63 12.33 4.46
C GLY A 91 5.96 13.82 4.40
N VAL A 92 7.21 14.08 4.03
CA VAL A 92 7.74 15.43 3.85
C VAL A 92 8.50 15.55 2.52
N TYR A 93 8.30 16.68 1.87
CA TYR A 93 9.03 17.09 0.67
C TYR A 93 9.35 18.58 0.78
N GLN A 94 10.63 18.94 0.71
CA GLN A 94 11.08 20.34 0.76
C GLN A 94 10.48 21.15 1.94
N GLY A 95 10.37 20.52 3.12
CA GLY A 95 9.80 21.15 4.32
C GLY A 95 8.27 21.29 4.33
N LYS A 96 7.57 20.76 3.32
CA LYS A 96 6.10 20.71 3.27
C LYS A 96 5.60 19.31 3.60
N TYR A 97 4.53 19.25 4.38
CA TYR A 97 3.82 18.01 4.66
C TYR A 97 3.10 17.53 3.40
N ILE A 98 3.30 16.25 3.06
CA ILE A 98 2.60 15.55 1.99
C ILE A 98 1.70 14.48 2.62
N ASP A 99 0.48 14.38 2.12
CA ASP A 99 -0.49 13.38 2.52
C ASP A 99 -1.28 12.90 1.30
N PHE A 100 -1.38 11.60 1.07
CA PHE A 100 -2.17 11.10 -0.04
C PHE A 100 -2.79 9.74 0.19
N GLU A 101 -3.86 9.51 -0.56
CA GLU A 101 -4.56 8.24 -0.66
C GLU A 101 -4.32 7.64 -2.05
N ALA A 102 -4.24 6.32 -2.14
CA ALA A 102 -4.11 5.62 -3.41
C ALA A 102 -5.24 4.59 -3.56
N LYS A 103 -5.98 4.68 -4.67
CA LYS A 103 -7.05 3.73 -4.99
C LYS A 103 -6.87 3.18 -6.39
N GLU A 104 -7.25 1.93 -6.57
CA GLU A 104 -7.25 1.26 -7.87
C GLU A 104 -8.67 0.84 -8.24
N THR A 105 -8.98 0.88 -9.54
CA THR A 105 -10.25 0.39 -10.09
C THR A 105 -9.99 -0.44 -11.34
N LYS A 106 -10.86 -1.42 -11.57
CA LYS A 106 -10.93 -2.19 -12.81
C LYS A 106 -11.99 -1.64 -13.77
N ASN A 107 -12.84 -0.74 -13.30
CA ASN A 107 -13.81 -0.06 -14.16
C ASN A 107 -13.05 0.80 -15.18
N THR A 108 -13.56 0.89 -16.39
CA THR A 108 -12.94 1.61 -17.51
C THR A 108 -13.60 2.96 -17.78
N SER A 109 -14.81 3.19 -17.27
CA SER A 109 -15.59 4.40 -17.58
C SER A 109 -15.64 5.43 -16.47
N SER A 110 -15.50 5.01 -15.21
CA SER A 110 -15.65 5.88 -14.05
C SER A 110 -14.97 5.32 -12.81
N PHE A 111 -14.56 6.23 -11.92
CA PHE A 111 -14.08 5.87 -10.59
C PHE A 111 -15.21 6.11 -9.56
N PRO A 112 -15.71 5.05 -8.88
CA PRO A 112 -16.76 5.21 -7.87
C PRO A 112 -16.24 6.00 -6.65
N LEU A 113 -16.84 7.16 -6.38
CA LEU A 113 -16.50 7.97 -5.20
C LEU A 113 -16.79 7.26 -3.87
N SER A 114 -17.65 6.23 -3.87
CA SER A 114 -17.91 5.36 -2.72
C SER A 114 -16.67 4.62 -2.20
N ASN A 115 -15.58 4.57 -2.98
CA ASN A 115 -14.30 4.02 -2.54
C ASN A 115 -13.58 4.91 -1.52
N PHE A 116 -14.02 6.16 -1.33
CA PHE A 116 -13.52 7.04 -0.27
C PHE A 116 -14.47 7.02 0.91
N HIS A 117 -13.93 6.72 2.09
CA HIS A 117 -14.69 6.80 3.32
C HIS A 117 -14.72 8.25 3.84
N GLN A 118 -15.83 8.64 4.47
CA GLN A 118 -16.02 10.02 4.96
C GLN A 118 -14.88 10.51 5.87
N HIS A 119 -14.35 9.65 6.73
CA HIS A 119 -13.23 10.00 7.61
C HIS A 119 -11.96 10.39 6.83
N GLN A 120 -11.71 9.78 5.66
CA GLN A 120 -10.57 10.12 4.81
C GLN A 120 -10.75 11.52 4.22
N LEU A 121 -11.96 11.85 3.76
CA LEU A 121 -12.28 13.18 3.24
C LEU A 121 -12.13 14.26 4.32
N THR A 122 -12.67 14.02 5.52
CA THR A 122 -12.54 14.95 6.66
C THR A 122 -11.07 15.14 7.07
N HIS A 123 -10.27 14.07 7.08
CA HIS A 123 -8.83 14.16 7.33
C HIS A 123 -8.11 15.00 6.27
N MET A 124 -8.36 14.72 4.98
CA MET A 124 -7.74 15.46 3.88
C MET A 124 -8.11 16.96 3.91
N GLU A 125 -9.35 17.29 4.26
CA GLU A 125 -9.78 18.68 4.47
C GLU A 125 -9.03 19.35 5.62
N GLY A 126 -8.82 18.63 6.73
CA GLY A 126 -8.02 19.10 7.86
C GLY A 126 -6.56 19.37 7.48
N VAL A 127 -5.95 18.49 6.69
CA VAL A 127 -4.59 18.68 6.18
C VAL A 127 -4.49 19.90 5.27
N LEU A 128 -5.43 20.07 4.35
CA LEU A 128 -5.46 21.23 3.45
C LEU A 128 -5.57 22.55 4.22
N LYS A 129 -6.42 22.60 5.26
CA LYS A 129 -6.57 23.77 6.16
C LYS A 129 -5.26 24.16 6.87
N GLN A 130 -4.33 23.22 7.05
CA GLN A 130 -3.01 23.47 7.66
C GLN A 130 -1.91 23.73 6.62
N ASN A 131 -2.28 24.04 5.37
CA ASN A 131 -1.37 24.24 4.23
C ASN A 131 -0.50 23.01 3.90
N GLY A 132 -1.00 21.81 4.20
CA GLY A 132 -0.41 20.56 3.75
C GLY A 132 -0.76 20.28 2.28
N ILE A 133 0.14 19.58 1.58
CA ILE A 133 -0.08 19.13 0.21
C ILE A 133 -0.86 17.82 0.29
N VAL A 134 -2.11 17.82 -0.15
CA VAL A 134 -2.98 16.65 -0.11
C VAL A 134 -3.55 16.30 -1.47
N PHE A 135 -3.46 15.02 -1.85
CA PHE A 135 -3.88 14.54 -3.15
C PHE A 135 -4.28 13.07 -3.12
N VAL A 136 -4.82 12.60 -4.24
CA VAL A 136 -5.24 11.23 -4.46
C VAL A 136 -4.58 10.71 -5.73
N ILE A 137 -4.09 9.48 -5.68
CA ILE A 137 -3.63 8.73 -6.84
C ILE A 137 -4.69 7.68 -7.21
N ILE A 138 -5.18 7.73 -8.44
CA ILE A 138 -6.18 6.78 -8.95
C ILE A 138 -5.59 5.99 -10.11
N ALA A 139 -5.52 4.66 -9.97
CA ALA A 139 -5.09 3.78 -11.06
C ALA A 139 -6.28 3.05 -11.70
N PHE A 140 -6.41 3.19 -13.01
CA PHE A 140 -7.33 2.40 -13.84
C PHE A 140 -6.56 1.20 -14.37
N GLN A 141 -6.56 0.09 -13.62
CA GLN A 141 -5.73 -1.09 -13.91
C GLN A 141 -5.95 -1.65 -15.32
N THR A 142 -7.22 -1.70 -15.75
CA THR A 142 -7.60 -2.22 -17.07
C THR A 142 -7.10 -1.32 -18.21
N LEU A 143 -7.00 -0.02 -17.96
CA LEU A 143 -6.53 0.96 -18.95
C LEU A 143 -5.00 1.16 -18.88
N GLY A 144 -4.36 0.75 -17.78
CA GLY A 144 -2.94 1.01 -17.53
C GLY A 144 -2.65 2.49 -17.27
N GLU A 145 -3.64 3.24 -16.78
CA GLU A 145 -3.56 4.68 -16.55
C GLU A 145 -3.49 4.99 -15.05
N VAL A 146 -2.72 6.01 -14.70
CA VAL A 146 -2.59 6.51 -13.33
C VAL A 146 -2.79 8.01 -13.32
N TYR A 147 -3.71 8.47 -12.49
CA TYR A 147 -4.11 9.87 -12.39
C TYR A 147 -3.68 10.44 -11.05
N PHE A 148 -3.19 11.68 -11.09
CA PHE A 148 -2.91 12.50 -9.92
C PHE A 148 -4.00 13.56 -9.80
N ILE A 149 -4.66 13.63 -8.65
CA ILE A 149 -5.75 14.58 -8.41
C ILE A 149 -5.49 15.28 -7.09
N ARG A 150 -5.22 16.60 -7.11
CA ARG A 150 -5.12 17.35 -5.85
C ARG A 150 -6.49 17.41 -5.18
N PHE A 151 -6.51 17.31 -3.86
CA PHE A 151 -7.74 17.29 -3.09
C PHE A 151 -8.59 18.57 -3.25
N GLU A 152 -7.95 19.70 -3.56
CA GLU A 152 -8.63 20.97 -3.89
C GLU A 152 -9.63 20.83 -5.06
N HIS A 153 -9.29 20.00 -6.06
CA HIS A 153 -10.13 19.73 -7.23
C HIS A 153 -11.02 18.50 -7.01
N PHE A 154 -10.85 17.83 -5.87
CA PHE A 154 -11.60 16.66 -5.46
C PHE A 154 -12.92 17.05 -4.75
N GLN A 155 -13.27 18.34 -4.69
CA GLN A 155 -14.44 18.82 -3.96
C GLN A 155 -15.67 17.93 -4.21
N PRO A 156 -16.27 17.36 -3.15
CA PRO A 156 -17.57 16.77 -3.28
C PRO A 156 -18.58 17.89 -3.55
N PHE A 157 -19.52 17.65 -4.45
CA PHE A 157 -20.81 18.31 -4.54
C PHE A 157 -21.58 18.14 -3.21
N GLY A 158 -21.11 18.78 -2.14
CA GLY A 158 -21.39 18.39 -0.75
C GLY A 158 -21.91 19.52 0.13
N ASN A 159 -22.31 20.65 -0.43
CA ASN A 159 -22.93 21.75 0.33
C ASN A 159 -24.40 22.04 -0.06
N GLU A 160 -25.03 21.24 -0.93
CA GLU A 160 -26.46 21.45 -1.27
C GLU A 160 -27.42 20.51 -0.54
N CYS A 161 -26.95 19.43 0.12
CA CYS A 161 -27.85 18.42 0.70
C CYS A 161 -28.17 18.61 2.20
N SER A 162 -27.56 19.56 2.90
CA SER A 162 -27.78 19.78 4.35
C SER A 162 -28.52 21.07 4.72
N MET A 163 -29.00 21.86 3.76
CA MET A 163 -29.81 23.06 4.04
C MET A 163 -31.27 22.99 3.55
N ALA A 164 -31.78 21.82 3.14
CA ALA A 164 -33.16 21.63 2.69
C ALA A 164 -34.07 20.92 3.72
N GLY A 165 -33.75 21.01 5.01
CA GLY A 165 -34.36 20.19 6.05
C GLY A 165 -34.64 20.86 7.38
N GLU A 166 -34.85 22.17 7.44
CA GLU A 166 -35.45 22.82 8.62
C GLU A 166 -36.44 23.90 8.18
N ASN A 167 -37.69 23.46 8.00
CA ASN A 167 -38.90 24.26 8.19
C ASN A 167 -40.02 23.28 8.58
N GLN A 168 -40.18 23.09 9.89
CA GLN A 168 -41.46 22.78 10.51
C GLN A 168 -41.81 23.94 11.43
#